data_AF-A0A8J7JQ43-F1
#
_entry.id   AF-A0A8J7JQ43-F1
#
_cell.length_a   1.000
_cell.length_b   1.000
_cell.length_c   1.000
_cell.angle_alpha   90.00
_cell.angle_beta   90.00
_cell.angle_gamma   90.00
#
_symmetry.space_group_name_H-M   'P 1'
#
loop_
_entity.id
_entity.type
_entity.pdbx_description
1 polymer ?
#
loop_
_entity_poly.entity_id
_entity_poly.type
_entity_poly.pdbx_seq_one_letter_code
_entity_poly.pdbx_strand_id
1 'polypeptide(L)'
;MAQEPIEKLNRAEALILQGAQQLKQAALDFGMQFAQTLRQDIQILMRQLQESLIQGDKACIKQYCVDLQSKLNELNQQMRQYSTFKYD
;
A
#
# COMPACT_ATOMS: atom_id res chain seq x y z
N MET A 1 -2.37 13.86 -27.64
CA MET A 1 -1.26 12.87 -27.62
C MET A 1 -1.31 12.20 -26.26
N ALA A 2 -1.51 10.89 -26.20
CA ALA A 2 -1.97 10.18 -25.00
C ALA A 2 -0.88 10.07 -23.90
N GLN A 3 -0.96 10.92 -22.87
CA GLN A 3 -0.11 10.89 -21.66
C GLN A 3 -0.60 9.86 -20.61
N GLU A 4 -1.83 9.35 -20.79
CA GLU A 4 -2.50 8.46 -19.84
C GLU A 4 -1.75 7.21 -19.37
N PRO A 5 -0.93 6.50 -20.18
CA PRO A 5 -0.25 5.31 -19.66
C PRO A 5 0.86 5.66 -18.67
N ILE A 6 1.61 6.76 -18.90
CA ILE A 6 2.74 7.15 -18.04
C ILE A 6 2.23 7.63 -16.68
N GLU A 7 1.14 8.39 -16.65
CA GLU A 7 0.56 8.87 -15.39
C GLU A 7 0.04 7.73 -14.50
N LYS A 8 -0.56 6.69 -15.10
CA LYS A 8 -1.06 5.51 -14.37
C LYS A 8 0.09 4.68 -13.80
N LEU A 9 1.20 4.55 -14.55
CA LEU A 9 2.42 3.89 -14.08
C LEU A 9 3.04 4.66 -12.90
N ASN A 10 3.23 5.98 -13.06
CA ASN A 10 3.75 6.85 -12.00
C ASN A 10 2.90 6.77 -10.72
N ARG A 11 1.57 6.68 -10.86
CA ARG A 11 0.66 6.55 -9.71
C ARG A 11 0.79 5.20 -9.00
N ALA A 12 0.94 4.11 -9.74
CA ALA A 12 1.15 2.79 -9.17
C ALA A 12 2.49 2.70 -8.43
N GLU A 13 3.56 3.24 -9.01
CA GLU A 13 4.88 3.32 -8.36
C GLU A 13 4.84 4.17 -7.09
N ALA A 14 4.17 5.33 -7.13
CA ALA A 14 3.98 6.17 -5.96
C ALA A 14 3.22 5.43 -4.84
N LEU A 15 2.22 4.61 -5.18
CA LEU A 15 1.45 3.84 -4.22
C LEU A 15 2.29 2.73 -3.56
N ILE A 16 3.17 2.08 -4.32
CA ILE A 16 4.14 1.10 -3.78
C ILE A 16 5.09 1.79 -2.79
N LEU A 17 5.65 2.95 -3.14
CA LEU A 17 6.53 3.71 -2.24
C LEU A 17 5.81 4.15 -0.96
N GLN A 18 4.57 4.64 -1.09
CA GLN A 18 3.73 4.99 0.05
C GLN A 18 3.50 3.78 0.97
N GLY A 19 3.20 2.61 0.41
CA GLY A 19 3.00 1.39 1.17
C GLY A 19 4.25 0.98 1.96
N ALA A 20 5.42 1.01 1.31
CA ALA A 20 6.69 0.74 1.99
C ALA A 20 6.94 1.70 3.16
N GLN A 21 6.67 2.99 2.98
CA GLN A 21 6.86 4.00 4.01
C GLN A 21 5.90 3.80 5.19
N GLN A 22 4.62 3.54 4.93
CA GLN A 22 3.63 3.30 5.99
C GLN A 22 3.92 2.03 6.78
N LEU A 23 4.34 0.95 6.12
CA LEU A 23 4.76 -0.28 6.81
C LEU A 23 5.97 -0.03 7.71
N LYS A 24 6.96 0.74 7.23
CA LYS A 24 8.13 1.14 8.02
C LYS A 24 7.71 1.97 9.23
N GLN A 25 6.86 2.96 9.03
CA GLN A 25 6.37 3.82 10.12
C GLN A 25 5.59 3.00 11.16
N ALA A 26 4.67 2.14 10.72
CA ALA A 26 3.93 1.25 11.62
C ALA A 26 4.87 0.32 12.42
N ALA A 27 5.98 -0.12 11.82
CA ALA A 27 7.00 -0.92 12.51
C ALA A 27 7.72 -0.13 13.59
N LEU A 28 8.04 1.13 13.32
CA LEU A 28 8.76 2.01 14.26
C LEU A 28 7.86 2.44 15.42
N ASP A 29 6.61 2.81 15.13
CA ASP A 29 5.70 3.38 16.12
C ASP A 29 5.06 2.30 17.04
N PHE A 30 4.79 1.11 16.50
CA PHE A 30 4.00 0.07 17.17
C PHE A 30 4.69 -1.32 17.23
N GLY A 31 5.87 -1.48 16.63
CA GLY A 31 6.58 -2.75 16.55
C GLY A 31 6.16 -3.65 15.38
N MET A 32 6.84 -4.78 15.19
CA MET A 32 6.64 -5.67 14.02
C MET A 32 5.38 -6.54 14.07
N GLN A 33 4.82 -6.78 15.26
CA GLN A 33 3.60 -7.58 15.44
C GLN A 33 2.33 -6.78 15.12
N PHE A 34 2.41 -5.45 15.13
CA PHE A 34 1.28 -4.58 14.83
C PHE A 34 0.80 -4.77 13.39
N ALA A 35 -0.48 -5.09 13.26
CA ALA A 35 -1.17 -5.30 11.99
C ALA A 35 -0.47 -6.32 11.07
N GLN A 36 0.14 -7.38 11.64
CA GLN A 36 0.97 -8.34 10.91
C GLN A 36 0.28 -8.89 9.64
N THR A 37 -0.99 -9.28 9.74
CA THR A 37 -1.80 -9.76 8.61
C THR A 37 -1.90 -8.70 7.51
N LEU A 38 -2.23 -7.45 7.86
CA LEU A 38 -2.30 -6.35 6.89
C LEU A 38 -0.94 -6.08 6.24
N ARG A 39 0.17 -6.22 6.98
CA ARG A 39 1.51 -6.05 6.40
C ARG A 39 1.81 -7.08 5.33
N GLN A 40 1.47 -8.34 5.59
CA GLN A 40 1.66 -9.41 4.63
C GLN A 40 0.82 -9.15 3.37
N ASP A 41 -0.45 -8.80 3.53
CA ASP A 41 -1.34 -8.45 2.41
C ASP A 41 -0.79 -7.28 1.59
N ILE A 42 -0.35 -6.20 2.25
CA ILE A 42 0.22 -5.01 1.58
C ILE A 42 1.49 -5.39 0.80
N GLN A 43 2.38 -6.19 1.38
CA GLN A 43 3.60 -6.63 0.70
C GLN A 43 3.30 -7.51 -0.52
N ILE A 44 2.32 -8.40 -0.42
CA ILE A 44 1.87 -9.23 -1.55
C ILE A 44 1.31 -8.34 -2.65
N LEU A 45 0.41 -7.40 -2.33
CA LEU A 45 -0.19 -6.48 -3.30
C LEU A 45 0.85 -5.58 -3.98
N MET A 46 1.84 -5.09 -3.23
CA MET A 46 2.95 -4.32 -3.80
C MET A 46 3.74 -5.15 -4.82
N ARG A 47 4.04 -6.42 -4.52
CA ARG A 47 4.74 -7.31 -5.45
C ARG A 47 3.90 -7.59 -6.70
N GLN A 48 2.64 -7.94 -6.53
CA GLN A 48 1.71 -8.24 -7.63
C GLN A 48 1.48 -7.00 -8.53
N LEU A 49 1.44 -5.81 -7.94
CA LEU A 49 1.39 -4.56 -8.68
C LEU A 49 2.68 -4.33 -9.47
N GLN A 50 3.86 -4.55 -8.89
CA GLN A 50 5.14 -4.49 -9.62
C GLN A 50 5.19 -5.48 -10.79
N GLU A 51 4.76 -6.72 -10.57
CA GLU A 51 4.70 -7.74 -11.63
C GLU A 51 3.75 -7.33 -12.75
N SER A 52 2.58 -6.79 -12.41
CA SER A 52 1.61 -6.30 -13.39
C SER A 52 2.12 -5.08 -14.18
N LEU A 53 2.90 -4.21 -13.54
CA LEU A 53 3.58 -3.08 -14.21
C LEU A 53 4.59 -3.58 -15.24
N ILE A 54 5.36 -4.62 -14.92
CA ILE A 54 6.32 -5.24 -15.84
C ILE A 54 5.60 -5.92 -17.00
N GLN A 55 4.49 -6.63 -16.74
CA GLN A 55 3.71 -7.33 -17.76
C GLN A 55 2.84 -6.40 -18.61
N GLY A 56 2.61 -5.16 -18.16
CA GLY A 56 1.75 -4.20 -18.83
C GLY A 56 0.25 -4.52 -18.73
N ASP A 57 -0.17 -5.33 -17.76
CA ASP A 57 -1.56 -5.70 -17.55
C ASP A 57 -2.33 -4.56 -16.84
N LYS A 58 -2.93 -3.69 -17.65
CA LYS A 58 -3.66 -2.51 -17.18
C LYS A 58 -4.87 -2.84 -16.30
N ALA A 59 -5.50 -4.01 -16.48
CA ALA A 59 -6.65 -4.41 -15.68
C ALA A 59 -6.19 -4.82 -14.28
N CYS A 60 -5.17 -5.67 -14.20
CA CYS A 60 -4.54 -6.06 -12.95
C CYS A 60 -3.93 -4.87 -12.21
N ILE A 61 -3.21 -3.96 -12.91
CA ILE A 61 -2.67 -2.74 -12.29
C ILE A 61 -3.78 -1.93 -11.61
N LYS A 62 -4.92 -1.72 -12.30
CA LYS A 62 -6.02 -0.95 -11.74
C LYS A 62 -6.62 -1.64 -10.51
N GLN A 63 -6.81 -2.96 -10.59
CA GLN A 63 -7.35 -3.76 -9.49
C GLN A 63 -6.43 -3.71 -8.27
N TYR A 64 -5.15 -4.04 -8.44
CA TYR A 64 -4.18 -4.04 -7.36
C TYR A 64 -3.93 -2.64 -6.77
N CYS A 65 -4.05 -1.56 -7.56
CA CYS A 65 -4.04 -0.20 -7.02
C CYS A 65 -5.20 0.04 -6.04
N VAL A 66 -6.42 -0.40 -6.38
CA VAL A 66 -7.59 -0.23 -5.51
C VAL A 66 -7.43 -1.06 -4.24
N ASP A 67 -7.02 -2.32 -4.38
CA ASP A 67 -6.84 -3.24 -3.26
C ASP A 67 -5.73 -2.76 -2.31
N LEU A 68 -4.58 -2.33 -2.86
CA LEU A 68 -3.48 -1.78 -2.08
C LEU A 68 -3.91 -0.49 -1.35
N GLN A 69 -4.61 0.43 -2.01
CA GLN A 69 -5.09 1.65 -1.39
C GLN A 69 -6.09 1.36 -0.25
N SER A 70 -6.97 0.37 -0.42
CA SER A 70 -7.88 -0.08 0.63
C SER A 70 -7.12 -0.59 1.85
N LYS A 71 -6.15 -1.50 1.65
CA LYS A 71 -5.35 -2.07 2.75
C LYS A 71 -4.50 -1.03 3.46
N LEU A 72 -3.96 -0.05 2.74
CA LEU A 72 -3.25 1.08 3.33
C LEU A 72 -4.18 1.96 4.18
N ASN A 73 -5.42 2.20 3.73
CA ASN A 73 -6.39 2.93 4.54
C ASN A 73 -6.75 2.18 5.84
N GLU A 74 -6.93 0.86 5.77
CA GLU A 74 -7.15 0.01 6.94
C GLU A 74 -5.98 0.10 7.92
N LEU A 75 -4.73 0.01 7.44
CA LEU A 75 -3.53 0.16 8.26
C LEU A 75 -3.47 1.54 8.96
N ASN A 76 -3.70 2.62 8.21
CA ASN A 76 -3.71 3.98 8.77
C ASN A 76 -4.82 4.17 9.80
N GLN A 77 -5.98 3.56 9.58
CA GLN A 77 -7.07 3.60 10.56
C GLN A 77 -6.68 2.88 11.85
N GLN A 78 -6.09 1.69 11.77
CA GLN A 78 -5.61 0.97 12.95
C GLN A 78 -4.54 1.76 13.69
N MET A 79 -3.59 2.38 12.98
CA MET A 79 -2.54 3.22 13.59
C MET A 79 -3.14 4.40 14.37
N ARG A 80 -4.14 5.08 13.79
CA ARG A 80 -4.84 6.19 14.46
C ARG A 80 -5.56 5.71 15.71
N GLN A 81 -6.31 4.62 15.61
CA GLN A 81 -7.04 4.04 16.75
C GLN A 81 -6.08 3.67 17.88
N TYR A 82 -5.01 2.94 17.57
CA TYR A 82 -3.99 2.55 18.56
C TYR A 82 -3.28 3.74 19.20
N SER A 83 -3.03 4.80 18.42
CA SER A 83 -2.43 6.03 18.96
C SER A 83 -3.37 6.71 19.96
N THR A 84 -4.67 6.79 19.66
CA THR A 84 -5.66 7.36 20.59
C THR A 84 -5.72 6.58 21.91
N PHE A 85 -5.73 5.24 21.87
CA PHE A 85 -5.74 4.42 23.09
C PHE A 85 -4.45 4.51 23.94
N LYS A 86 -3.32 4.94 23.37
CA LYS A 86 -2.04 5.01 24.08
C LYS A 86 -1.87 6.28 24.93
N TYR A 87 -2.68 7.32 24.68
CA TYR A 87 -2.60 8.61 25.36
C TYR A 87 -3.85 8.95 26.18
N ASP A 88 -4.76 7.99 26.37
CA ASP A 88 -5.89 8.02 27.32
C ASP A 88 -5.52 7.24 28.58
#